data_AF-A0A9E0NJF0-F1
#
_entry.id   AF-A0A9E0NJF0-F1
#
_cell.length_a   1.000
_cell.length_b   1.000
_cell.length_c   1.000
_cell.angle_alpha   90.00
_cell.angle_beta   90.00
_cell.angle_gamma   90.00
#
_symmetry.space_group_name_H-M   'P 1'
#
loop_
_entity.id
_entity.type
_entity.pdbx_description
1 polymer ?
#
loop_
_entity_poly.entity_id
_entity_poly.type
_entity_poly.pdbx_seq_one_letter_code
_entity_poly.pdbx_strand_id
1 'polypeptide(L)'
;MDRNGQAPARFKPAKDGVSRALGAAVSDDRGVSAVMFAVTLALLAPLMLGVFDIYLASTQRTQLQDALDAATLFAARSPGKTSAAVDQVGEAALRANLTLPGGATLVSSTFTLEGDSVVAQAEVKMPALAAGLWPHENLRANSEVVRSLDRLELALVLDNTGSMSGKKLSTLKTSAKDLVDKLQVAAARSPQVDPLKIALVPFSMTVRVQGKTSVKKYKTSTHSGAGIPAWIDPQGSAHVAAGKDIFNTKSDRLGLLKAMGESWEGCVEARRQPYDVEETAPTASIPATMYVPYFWPDEPDAADGFSGYPNDYIDDATNSSSWSVREKNAAKYKKSPRNGSFMSGYEYGPNAGCALQPIVRLTTSSASIKSAIDDMTAVGDTNIPL
;
A
#
# COMPACT_ATOMS: atom_id res chain seq x y z
N MET A 1 78.92 -36.42 -7.53
CA MET A 1 79.87 -35.89 -6.53
C MET A 1 79.24 -35.99 -5.16
N ASP A 2 79.91 -36.74 -4.29
CA ASP A 2 79.81 -36.90 -2.83
C ASP A 2 78.57 -37.48 -2.11
N ARG A 3 78.79 -38.70 -1.59
CA ARG A 3 78.64 -39.18 -0.19
C ARG A 3 77.25 -39.18 0.47
N ASN A 4 76.64 -40.35 0.60
CA ASN A 4 76.88 -41.33 1.70
C ASN A 4 75.65 -42.25 1.85
N GLY A 5 75.83 -43.54 1.59
CA GLY A 5 74.84 -44.57 1.92
C GLY A 5 74.97 -45.02 3.38
N GLN A 6 73.83 -45.23 4.04
CA GLN A 6 73.74 -45.97 5.30
C GLN A 6 72.68 -47.08 5.18
N ALA A 7 73.08 -48.24 5.69
CA ALA A 7 72.40 -49.53 5.70
C ALA A 7 71.26 -49.60 6.74
N PRO A 8 70.41 -50.67 6.75
CA PRO A 8 69.17 -50.70 7.53
C PRO A 8 69.38 -51.23 8.95
N ALA A 9 68.72 -50.63 9.94
CA ALA A 9 68.71 -51.11 11.32
C ALA A 9 67.43 -51.89 11.63
N ARG A 10 67.66 -53.13 12.08
CA ARG A 10 66.72 -54.21 12.37
C ARG A 10 66.11 -54.04 13.78
N PHE A 11 64.80 -54.28 13.90
CA PHE A 11 64.01 -54.25 15.14
C PHE A 11 64.58 -55.16 16.25
N LYS A 12 64.55 -54.69 17.51
CA LYS A 12 64.48 -55.52 18.73
C LYS A 12 63.42 -54.96 19.69
N PRO A 13 62.64 -55.80 20.40
CA PRO A 13 61.48 -55.37 21.18
C PRO A 13 61.88 -55.00 22.61
N ALA A 14 61.42 -53.85 23.10
CA ALA A 14 61.48 -53.50 24.53
C ALA A 14 60.18 -53.94 25.22
N LYS A 15 60.09 -55.21 25.62
CA LYS A 15 58.98 -55.74 26.44
C LYS A 15 59.14 -55.49 27.95
N ASP A 16 60.22 -54.86 28.39
CA ASP A 16 60.60 -54.83 29.81
C ASP A 16 60.40 -53.48 30.53
N GLY A 17 59.72 -52.51 29.90
CA GLY A 17 59.44 -51.20 30.52
C GLY A 17 58.16 -51.12 31.35
N VAL A 18 57.16 -51.96 31.06
CA VAL A 18 55.82 -51.87 31.66
C VAL A 18 55.76 -52.53 33.04
N SER A 19 56.54 -53.59 33.28
CA SER A 19 56.54 -54.33 34.54
C SER A 19 57.20 -53.57 35.70
N ARG A 20 58.16 -52.68 35.41
CA ARG A 20 58.87 -51.90 36.45
C ARG A 20 58.14 -50.62 36.86
N ALA A 21 57.32 -50.05 35.98
CA ALA A 21 56.45 -48.91 36.28
C ALA A 21 55.24 -49.30 37.15
N LEU A 22 54.76 -50.55 37.04
CA LEU A 22 53.66 -51.07 37.86
C LEU A 22 54.09 -51.39 39.30
N GLY A 23 55.34 -51.76 39.54
CA GLY A 23 55.85 -52.06 40.89
C GLY A 23 56.05 -50.84 41.78
N ALA A 24 56.34 -49.67 41.21
CA ALA A 24 56.49 -48.41 41.96
C ALA A 24 55.16 -47.72 42.28
N ALA A 25 54.05 -48.13 41.63
CA ALA A 25 52.71 -47.60 41.88
C ALA A 25 51.97 -48.30 43.03
N VAL A 26 52.50 -49.43 43.54
CA VAL A 26 51.86 -50.24 44.61
C VAL A 26 52.23 -49.76 46.01
N SER A 27 53.24 -48.89 46.14
CA SER A 27 53.68 -48.32 47.42
C SER A 27 53.36 -46.83 47.59
N ASP A 28 52.48 -46.27 46.76
CA ASP A 28 52.11 -44.86 46.84
C ASP A 28 50.67 -44.72 47.37
N ASP A 29 50.53 -44.20 48.60
CA ASP A 29 49.23 -43.90 49.22
C ASP A 29 48.42 -42.85 48.44
N ARG A 30 49.00 -42.24 47.40
CA ARG A 30 48.33 -41.40 46.39
C ARG A 30 47.54 -42.21 45.34
N GLY A 31 47.68 -43.54 45.31
CA GLY A 31 46.96 -44.43 44.40
C GLY A 31 45.46 -44.52 44.69
N VAL A 32 45.04 -44.45 45.96
CA VAL A 32 43.62 -44.44 46.34
C VAL A 32 42.92 -43.20 45.78
N SER A 33 43.55 -42.02 45.85
CA SER A 33 43.04 -40.81 45.21
C SER A 33 42.94 -40.92 43.70
N ALA A 34 43.91 -41.57 43.04
CA ALA A 34 43.88 -41.79 41.59
C ALA A 34 42.78 -42.77 41.16
N VAL A 35 42.56 -43.85 41.94
CA VAL A 35 41.50 -44.84 41.69
C VAL A 35 40.12 -44.23 41.93
N MET A 36 39.93 -43.48 43.03
CA MET A 36 38.69 -42.76 43.31
C MET A 36 38.40 -41.68 42.26
N PHE A 37 39.44 -40.96 41.80
CA PHE A 37 39.32 -40.01 40.69
C PHE A 37 38.93 -40.70 39.37
N ALA A 38 39.54 -41.83 39.03
CA ALA A 38 39.22 -42.56 37.81
C ALA A 38 37.78 -43.12 37.83
N VAL A 39 37.31 -43.65 38.97
CA VAL A 39 35.94 -44.18 39.11
C VAL A 39 34.90 -43.06 39.07
N THR A 40 35.15 -41.94 39.75
CA THR A 40 34.26 -40.77 39.70
C THR A 40 34.23 -40.14 38.32
N LEU A 41 35.37 -40.03 37.63
CA LEU A 41 35.42 -39.56 36.25
C LEU A 41 34.70 -40.51 35.29
N ALA A 42 34.86 -41.83 35.44
CA ALA A 42 34.16 -42.82 34.60
C ALA A 42 32.63 -42.75 34.78
N LEU A 43 32.14 -42.42 35.98
CA LEU A 43 30.71 -42.27 36.27
C LEU A 43 30.16 -40.91 35.82
N LEU A 44 30.92 -39.83 35.97
CA LEU A 44 30.46 -38.46 35.68
C LEU A 44 30.72 -38.01 34.24
N ALA A 45 31.78 -38.49 33.59
CA ALA A 45 32.11 -38.11 32.21
C ALA A 45 30.95 -38.39 31.24
N PRO A 46 30.24 -39.52 31.33
CA PRO A 46 29.03 -39.74 30.56
C PRO A 46 28.00 -38.61 30.71
N LEU A 47 27.62 -38.28 31.95
CA LEU A 47 26.60 -37.26 32.22
C LEU A 47 27.00 -35.89 31.67
N MET A 48 28.27 -35.52 31.82
CA MET A 48 28.79 -34.25 31.28
C MET A 48 28.71 -34.22 29.75
N LEU A 49 29.14 -35.29 29.07
CA LEU A 49 29.05 -35.38 27.60
C LEU A 49 27.60 -35.30 27.11
N GLY A 50 26.66 -35.95 27.79
CA GLY A 50 25.24 -35.86 27.46
C GLY A 50 24.67 -34.45 27.61
N VAL A 51 25.05 -33.72 28.68
CA VAL A 51 24.63 -32.32 28.86
C VAL A 51 25.20 -31.41 27.77
N PHE A 52 26.46 -31.60 27.39
CA PHE A 52 27.05 -30.84 26.28
C PHE A 52 26.37 -31.15 24.94
N ASP A 53 26.06 -32.41 24.65
CA ASP A 53 25.33 -32.80 23.43
C ASP A 53 23.93 -32.16 23.40
N ILE A 54 23.21 -32.13 24.53
CA ILE A 54 21.91 -31.43 24.64
C ILE A 54 22.08 -29.92 24.41
N TYR A 55 23.10 -29.30 25.01
CA TYR A 55 23.37 -27.87 24.84
C TYR A 55 23.67 -27.52 23.37
N LEU A 56 24.50 -28.31 22.70
CA LEU A 56 24.80 -28.16 21.28
C LEU A 56 23.55 -28.36 20.43
N ALA A 57 22.79 -29.44 20.67
CA ALA A 57 21.55 -29.72 19.96
C ALA A 57 20.53 -28.58 20.12
N SER A 58 20.37 -28.05 21.34
CA SER A 58 19.46 -26.93 21.61
C SER A 58 19.89 -25.65 20.89
N THR A 59 21.17 -25.30 20.96
CA THR A 59 21.70 -24.09 20.30
C THR A 59 21.55 -24.18 18.78
N GLN A 60 21.80 -25.36 18.22
CA GLN A 60 21.73 -25.61 16.78
C GLN A 60 20.30 -25.68 16.27
N ARG A 61 19.37 -26.17 17.10
CA ARG A 61 17.93 -26.10 16.80
C ARG A 61 17.47 -24.64 16.70
N THR A 62 17.91 -23.77 17.62
CA THR A 62 17.60 -22.33 17.54
C THR A 62 18.17 -21.70 16.27
N GLN A 63 19.44 -21.95 15.93
CA GLN A 63 20.05 -21.43 14.70
C GLN A 63 19.35 -21.93 13.44
N LEU A 64 18.97 -23.22 13.39
CA LEU A 64 18.21 -23.79 12.29
C LEU A 64 16.82 -23.14 12.17
N GLN A 65 16.13 -22.93 13.30
CA GLN A 65 14.82 -22.27 13.32
C GLN A 65 14.92 -20.82 12.82
N ASP A 66 15.89 -20.04 13.30
CA ASP A 66 16.10 -18.65 12.87
C ASP A 66 16.40 -18.57 11.37
N ALA A 67 17.26 -19.45 10.86
CA ALA A 67 17.59 -19.51 9.44
C ALA A 67 16.39 -19.94 8.58
N LEU A 68 15.59 -20.90 9.07
CA LEU A 68 14.37 -21.36 8.40
C LEU A 68 13.29 -20.28 8.38
N ASP A 69 13.08 -19.57 9.48
CA ASP A 69 12.10 -18.47 9.56
C ASP A 69 12.46 -17.34 8.58
N ALA A 70 13.74 -16.94 8.53
CA ALA A 70 14.22 -15.95 7.58
C ALA A 70 14.04 -16.42 6.11
N ALA A 71 14.34 -17.69 5.83
CA ALA A 71 14.16 -18.28 4.50
C ALA A 71 12.70 -18.38 4.10
N THR A 72 11.82 -18.75 5.03
CA THR A 72 10.36 -18.88 4.80
C THR A 72 9.74 -17.52 4.52
N LEU A 73 10.14 -16.48 5.27
CA LEU A 73 9.72 -15.11 4.98
C LEU A 73 10.20 -14.61 3.61
N PHE A 74 11.44 -14.96 3.23
CA PHE A 74 11.97 -14.63 1.91
C PHE A 74 11.22 -15.36 0.79
N ALA A 75 10.94 -16.65 0.98
CA ALA A 75 10.17 -17.48 0.05
C ALA A 75 8.72 -16.97 -0.10
N ALA A 76 8.07 -16.56 0.99
CA ALA A 76 6.73 -15.96 1.00
C ALA A 76 6.66 -14.63 0.22
N ARG A 77 7.73 -13.83 0.25
CA ARG A 77 7.86 -12.57 -0.52
C ARG A 77 8.15 -12.79 -2.00
N SER A 78 8.56 -13.99 -2.40
CA SER A 78 8.89 -14.31 -3.80
C SER A 78 7.67 -14.14 -4.72
N PRO A 79 7.86 -13.96 -6.03
CA PRO A 79 6.76 -13.95 -7.00
C PRO A 79 6.27 -15.37 -7.36
N GLY A 80 6.82 -16.43 -6.75
CA GLY A 80 6.46 -17.82 -7.02
C GLY A 80 4.98 -18.08 -6.76
N LYS A 81 4.33 -18.78 -7.70
CA LYS A 81 2.91 -19.21 -7.61
C LYS A 81 2.74 -20.72 -7.44
N THR A 82 3.84 -21.47 -7.53
CA THR A 82 3.86 -22.93 -7.41
C THR A 82 4.83 -23.33 -6.32
N SER A 83 4.59 -24.46 -5.65
CA SER A 83 5.49 -24.96 -4.61
C SER A 83 6.92 -25.10 -5.12
N ALA A 84 7.12 -25.60 -6.35
CA ALA A 84 8.45 -25.71 -6.96
C ALA A 84 9.19 -24.35 -7.08
N ALA A 85 8.49 -23.28 -7.45
CA ALA A 85 9.10 -21.96 -7.57
C ALA A 85 9.43 -21.34 -6.20
N VAL A 86 8.59 -21.57 -5.19
CA VAL A 86 8.81 -21.10 -3.81
C VAL A 86 9.93 -21.90 -3.15
N ASP A 87 10.00 -23.21 -3.39
CA ASP A 87 11.03 -24.12 -2.92
C ASP A 87 12.42 -23.72 -3.40
N GLN A 88 12.58 -23.44 -4.70
CA GLN A 88 13.85 -22.98 -5.25
C GLN A 88 14.37 -21.69 -4.58
N VAL A 89 13.45 -20.75 -4.29
CA VAL A 89 13.80 -19.47 -3.65
C VAL A 89 14.08 -19.65 -2.16
N GLY A 90 13.26 -20.45 -1.47
CA GLY A 90 13.42 -20.76 -0.05
C GLY A 90 14.69 -21.54 0.24
N GLU A 91 15.03 -22.54 -0.58
CA GLU A 91 16.25 -23.33 -0.41
C GLU A 91 17.51 -22.47 -0.61
N ALA A 92 17.52 -21.61 -1.63
CA ALA A 92 18.61 -20.67 -1.84
C ALA A 92 18.79 -19.71 -0.64
N ALA A 93 17.68 -19.21 -0.08
CA ALA A 93 17.70 -18.34 1.10
C ALA A 93 18.13 -19.08 2.37
N LEU A 94 17.66 -20.32 2.57
CA LEU A 94 18.05 -21.15 3.70
C LEU A 94 19.55 -21.43 3.65
N ARG A 95 20.10 -21.83 2.51
CA ARG A 95 21.55 -22.06 2.35
C ARG A 95 22.38 -20.80 2.58
N ALA A 96 21.85 -19.61 2.28
CA ALA A 96 22.52 -18.35 2.54
C ALA A 96 22.52 -17.95 4.03
N ASN A 97 21.46 -18.28 4.77
CA ASN A 97 21.29 -17.91 6.18
C ASN A 97 21.76 -19.00 7.15
N LEU A 98 21.85 -20.25 6.72
CA LEU A 98 22.18 -21.40 7.57
C LEU A 98 23.70 -21.54 7.73
N THR A 99 24.20 -21.27 8.92
CA THR A 99 25.59 -21.56 9.31
C THR A 99 25.65 -22.87 10.09
N LEU A 100 26.21 -23.92 9.48
CA LEU A 100 26.39 -25.22 10.14
C LEU A 100 27.80 -25.36 10.73
N PRO A 101 27.94 -25.88 11.97
CA PRO A 101 29.24 -26.24 12.51
C PRO A 101 29.84 -27.44 11.76
N GLY A 102 31.16 -27.61 11.87
CA GLY A 102 31.89 -28.70 11.20
C GLY A 102 31.32 -30.08 11.55
N GLY A 103 31.01 -30.89 10.52
CA GLY A 103 30.45 -32.23 10.67
C GLY A 103 28.92 -32.29 10.68
N ALA A 104 28.22 -31.16 10.72
CA ALA A 104 26.77 -31.11 10.54
C ALA A 104 26.40 -31.04 9.04
N THR A 105 25.30 -31.69 8.65
CA THR A 105 24.83 -31.71 7.25
C THR A 105 23.34 -31.46 7.18
N LEU A 106 22.91 -30.59 6.27
CA LEU A 106 21.51 -30.45 5.90
C LEU A 106 21.05 -31.73 5.17
N VAL A 107 20.06 -32.42 5.73
CA VAL A 107 19.50 -33.66 5.20
C VAL A 107 18.40 -33.37 4.19
N SER A 108 17.49 -32.47 4.55
CA SER A 108 16.39 -32.05 3.69
C SER A 108 15.95 -30.62 4.02
N SER A 109 15.41 -29.95 3.01
CA SER A 109 14.67 -28.70 3.15
C SER A 109 13.56 -28.68 2.11
N THR A 110 12.37 -28.25 2.51
CA THR A 110 11.22 -28.12 1.60
C THR A 110 10.45 -26.85 1.92
N PHE A 111 9.97 -26.17 0.90
CA PHE A 111 9.02 -25.06 1.01
C PHE A 111 7.84 -25.32 0.09
N THR A 112 6.64 -25.32 0.67
CA THR A 112 5.41 -25.67 -0.05
C THR A 112 4.39 -24.55 0.10
N LEU A 113 3.58 -24.35 -0.94
CA LEU A 113 2.43 -23.46 -0.88
C LEU A 113 1.21 -24.27 -0.44
N GLU A 114 0.64 -23.92 0.71
CA GLU A 114 -0.60 -24.49 1.25
C GLU A 114 -1.64 -23.37 1.33
N GLY A 115 -2.47 -23.23 0.29
CA GLY A 115 -3.38 -22.09 0.16
C GLY A 115 -2.61 -20.77 0.08
N ASP A 116 -2.83 -19.89 1.06
CA ASP A 116 -2.13 -18.60 1.18
C ASP A 116 -0.87 -18.68 2.07
N SER A 117 -0.57 -19.83 2.68
CA SER A 117 0.61 -20.03 3.52
C SER A 117 1.78 -20.62 2.74
N VAL A 118 3.00 -20.21 3.08
CA VAL A 118 4.22 -20.95 2.77
C VAL A 118 4.62 -21.75 4.00
N VAL A 119 4.63 -23.06 3.88
CA VAL A 119 5.05 -23.99 4.93
C VAL A 119 6.43 -24.53 4.58
N ALA A 120 7.39 -24.34 5.49
CA ALA A 120 8.76 -24.78 5.34
C ALA A 120 9.15 -25.80 6.41
N GLN A 121 9.95 -26.78 6.00
CA GLN A 121 10.51 -27.80 6.89
C GLN A 121 11.99 -28.00 6.55
N ALA A 122 12.84 -28.10 7.56
CA ALA A 122 14.25 -28.41 7.39
C ALA A 122 14.74 -29.43 8.42
N GLU A 123 15.63 -30.31 7.99
CA GLU A 123 16.23 -31.36 8.81
C GLU A 123 17.75 -31.31 8.72
N VAL A 124 18.42 -31.23 9.88
CA VAL A 124 19.88 -31.22 10.00
C VAL A 124 20.36 -32.38 10.84
N LYS A 125 21.36 -33.10 10.33
CA LYS A 125 22.09 -34.12 11.08
C LYS A 125 23.27 -33.50 11.80
N MET A 126 23.32 -33.68 13.11
CA MET A 126 24.40 -33.17 13.97
C MET A 126 25.40 -34.28 14.34
N PRO A 127 26.70 -33.96 14.46
CA PRO A 127 27.65 -34.85 15.11
C PRO A 127 27.38 -34.89 16.62
N ALA A 128 27.30 -36.10 17.20
CA ALA A 128 27.21 -36.27 18.64
C ALA A 128 28.61 -36.53 19.23
N LEU A 129 28.90 -35.96 20.39
CA LEU A 129 30.13 -36.26 21.13
C LEU A 129 30.07 -37.66 21.74
N ALA A 130 28.88 -38.14 22.12
CA ALA A 130 28.68 -39.45 22.72
C ALA A 130 27.54 -40.26 22.08
N ALA A 131 27.53 -40.34 20.74
CA ALA A 131 26.50 -41.03 19.94
C ALA A 131 26.24 -42.49 20.37
N GLY A 132 27.28 -43.18 20.86
CA GLY A 132 27.19 -44.57 21.32
C GLY A 132 26.53 -44.75 22.69
N LEU A 133 26.43 -43.70 23.50
CA LEU A 133 25.75 -43.70 24.79
C LEU A 133 24.37 -43.04 24.72
N TRP A 134 24.24 -41.94 23.96
CA TRP A 134 22.97 -41.25 23.73
C TRP A 134 22.73 -41.06 22.24
N PRO A 135 22.03 -41.99 21.58
CA PRO A 135 21.56 -41.76 20.23
C PRO A 135 20.52 -40.64 20.24
N HIS A 136 20.67 -39.69 19.32
CA HIS A 136 19.72 -38.60 19.11
C HIS A 136 19.24 -38.57 17.66
N GLU A 137 17.99 -38.16 17.45
CA GLU A 137 17.45 -37.96 16.12
C GLU A 137 18.01 -36.70 15.46
N ASN A 138 17.78 -36.55 14.16
CA ASN A 138 18.11 -35.32 13.45
C ASN A 138 17.29 -34.14 14.01
N LEU A 139 17.89 -32.95 13.97
CA LEU A 139 17.19 -31.73 14.35
C LEU A 139 16.22 -31.34 13.25
N ARG A 140 14.96 -31.06 13.63
CA ARG A 140 13.90 -30.63 12.72
C ARG A 140 13.37 -29.26 13.13
N ALA A 141 13.18 -28.39 12.15
CA ALA A 141 12.56 -27.09 12.31
C ALA A 141 11.42 -26.94 11.29
N ASN A 142 10.36 -26.25 11.72
CA ASN A 142 9.18 -25.98 10.91
C ASN A 142 8.89 -24.48 10.98
N SER A 143 8.49 -23.88 9.87
CA SER A 143 8.11 -22.47 9.80
C SER A 143 6.91 -22.30 8.87
N GLU A 144 6.02 -21.37 9.21
CA GLU A 144 4.85 -21.05 8.39
C GLU A 144 4.71 -19.53 8.29
N VAL A 145 4.53 -19.04 7.07
CA VAL A 145 4.28 -17.62 6.79
C VAL A 145 3.07 -17.47 5.87
N VAL A 146 2.06 -16.74 6.34
CA VAL A 146 0.89 -16.36 5.53
C VAL A 146 1.29 -15.25 4.56
N ARG A 147 1.00 -15.45 3.27
CA ARG A 147 1.06 -14.40 2.24
C ARG A 147 -0.26 -13.64 2.30
N SER A 148 -0.29 -12.48 2.93
CA SER A 148 -1.46 -11.59 2.81
C SER A 148 -1.55 -11.11 1.36
N LEU A 149 -2.46 -11.73 0.62
CA LEU A 149 -2.76 -11.49 -0.79
C LEU A 149 -4.21 -11.01 -0.92
N ASP A 150 -4.64 -10.18 0.03
CA ASP A 150 -6.00 -9.65 0.11
C ASP A 150 -6.33 -8.71 -1.05
N ARG A 151 -7.63 -8.50 -1.29
CA ARG A 151 -8.12 -7.53 -2.25
C ARG A 151 -7.84 -6.13 -1.74
N LEU A 152 -7.21 -5.31 -2.57
CA LEU A 152 -6.93 -3.91 -2.28
C LEU A 152 -7.81 -3.00 -3.12
N GLU A 153 -8.52 -2.08 -2.46
CA GLU A 153 -9.23 -0.97 -3.09
C GLU A 153 -8.52 0.33 -2.72
N LEU A 154 -8.09 1.10 -3.72
CA LEU A 154 -7.31 2.32 -3.54
C LEU A 154 -7.96 3.50 -4.26
N ALA A 155 -8.15 4.62 -3.55
CA ALA A 155 -8.55 5.89 -4.17
C ALA A 155 -7.35 6.85 -4.22
N LEU A 156 -6.94 7.23 -5.44
CA LEU A 156 -5.91 8.24 -5.66
C LEU A 156 -6.58 9.62 -5.76
N VAL A 157 -6.46 10.43 -4.71
CA VAL A 157 -6.98 11.82 -4.70
C VAL A 157 -5.82 12.76 -5.00
N LEU A 158 -5.78 13.33 -6.21
CA LEU A 158 -4.60 14.00 -6.75
C LEU A 158 -4.88 15.48 -7.07
N ASP A 159 -4.08 16.38 -6.49
CA ASP A 159 -4.14 17.82 -6.71
C ASP A 159 -3.69 18.16 -8.15
N ASN A 160 -4.56 18.84 -8.91
CA ASN A 160 -4.26 19.36 -10.23
C ASN A 160 -4.52 20.88 -10.35
N THR A 161 -4.40 21.62 -9.24
CA THR A 161 -4.48 23.08 -9.22
C THR A 161 -3.45 23.72 -10.15
N GLY A 162 -3.68 24.97 -10.57
CA GLY A 162 -2.75 25.71 -11.43
C GLY A 162 -1.32 25.78 -10.86
N SER A 163 -1.19 25.78 -9.52
CA SER A 163 0.10 25.77 -8.80
C SER A 163 0.95 24.51 -9.05
N MET A 164 0.33 23.44 -9.54
CA MET A 164 0.95 22.16 -9.90
C MET A 164 1.51 22.18 -11.32
N SER A 165 1.35 23.26 -12.09
CA SER A 165 1.83 23.36 -13.46
C SER A 165 3.34 23.06 -13.60
N GLY A 166 3.71 22.54 -14.77
CA GLY A 166 5.08 22.17 -15.10
C GLY A 166 5.56 20.90 -14.37
N LYS A 167 6.75 20.98 -13.74
CA LYS A 167 7.45 19.81 -13.20
C LYS A 167 6.72 19.12 -12.06
N LYS A 168 5.91 19.85 -11.27
CA LYS A 168 5.18 19.27 -10.13
C LYS A 168 4.15 18.25 -10.61
N LEU A 169 3.27 18.64 -11.54
CA LEU A 169 2.26 17.75 -12.11
C LEU A 169 2.90 16.62 -12.92
N SER A 170 3.96 16.88 -13.71
CA SER A 170 4.62 15.79 -14.44
C SER A 170 5.25 14.77 -13.49
N THR A 171 5.84 15.20 -12.37
CA THR A 171 6.42 14.31 -11.36
C THR A 171 5.33 13.55 -10.60
N LEU A 172 4.22 14.21 -10.28
CA LEU A 172 3.05 13.58 -9.65
C LEU A 172 2.50 12.47 -10.55
N LYS A 173 2.30 12.74 -11.84
CA LYS A 173 1.85 11.74 -12.82
C LYS A 173 2.78 10.55 -12.88
N THR A 174 4.09 10.77 -13.01
CA THR A 174 5.09 9.68 -13.04
C THR A 174 5.05 8.85 -11.77
N SER A 175 5.00 9.50 -10.59
CA SER A 175 5.00 8.82 -9.30
C SER A 175 3.71 8.04 -9.06
N ALA A 176 2.56 8.59 -9.46
CA ALA A 176 1.27 7.92 -9.38
C ALA A 176 1.24 6.68 -10.30
N LYS A 177 1.78 6.77 -11.52
CA LYS A 177 1.88 5.62 -12.43
C LYS A 177 2.85 4.55 -11.90
N ASP A 178 3.98 4.93 -11.32
CA ASP A 178 4.91 3.98 -10.68
C ASP A 178 4.27 3.26 -9.49
N LEU A 179 3.47 3.96 -8.67
CA LEU A 179 2.68 3.34 -7.62
C LEU A 179 1.68 2.33 -8.20
N VAL A 180 0.93 2.71 -9.24
CA VAL A 180 0.00 1.81 -9.93
C VAL A 180 0.75 0.56 -10.41
N ASP A 181 1.89 0.72 -11.10
CA ASP A 181 2.67 -0.41 -11.63
C ASP A 181 3.18 -1.34 -10.51
N LYS A 182 3.67 -0.79 -9.38
CA LYS A 182 4.09 -1.58 -8.21
C LYS A 182 2.94 -2.36 -7.59
N LEU A 183 1.78 -1.73 -7.44
CA LEU A 183 0.58 -2.38 -6.93
C LEU A 183 0.10 -3.47 -7.89
N GLN A 184 0.18 -3.27 -9.20
CA GLN A 184 -0.15 -4.32 -10.17
C GLN A 184 0.76 -5.53 -10.06
N VAL A 185 2.09 -5.32 -9.93
CA VAL A 185 3.05 -6.41 -9.74
C VAL A 185 2.78 -7.17 -8.45
N ALA A 186 2.41 -6.47 -7.37
CA ALA A 186 2.01 -7.10 -6.11
C ALA A 186 0.70 -7.90 -6.27
N ALA A 187 -0.32 -7.28 -6.86
CA ALA A 187 -1.64 -7.86 -7.06
C ALA A 187 -1.62 -9.10 -7.97
N ALA A 188 -0.72 -9.14 -8.96
CA ALA A 188 -0.52 -10.30 -9.83
C ALA A 188 -0.09 -11.57 -9.08
N ARG A 189 0.36 -11.45 -7.83
CA ARG A 189 0.72 -12.59 -6.97
C ARG A 189 -0.49 -13.19 -6.26
N SER A 190 -1.59 -12.44 -6.14
CA SER A 190 -2.80 -12.90 -5.49
C SER A 190 -3.56 -13.88 -6.38
N PRO A 191 -4.08 -14.99 -5.81
CA PRO A 191 -4.98 -15.90 -6.52
C PRO A 191 -6.42 -15.35 -6.61
N GLN A 192 -6.72 -14.22 -5.94
CA GLN A 192 -8.06 -13.64 -5.92
C GLN A 192 -8.46 -13.08 -7.29
N VAL A 193 -9.76 -13.14 -7.60
CA VAL A 193 -10.35 -12.38 -8.71
C VAL A 193 -10.34 -10.90 -8.33
N ASP A 194 -9.88 -10.06 -9.25
CA ASP A 194 -9.77 -8.60 -9.09
C ASP A 194 -9.06 -8.17 -7.78
N PRO A 195 -7.79 -8.59 -7.59
CA PRO A 195 -7.05 -8.36 -6.36
C PRO A 195 -6.71 -6.88 -6.13
N LEU A 196 -6.83 -6.04 -7.16
CA LEU A 196 -6.58 -4.61 -7.10
C LEU A 196 -7.65 -3.86 -7.87
N LYS A 197 -8.28 -2.90 -7.20
CA LYS A 197 -9.10 -1.88 -7.84
C LYS A 197 -8.61 -0.50 -7.46
N ILE A 198 -8.56 0.39 -8.43
CA ILE A 198 -8.09 1.75 -8.25
C ILE A 198 -9.17 2.72 -8.74
N ALA A 199 -9.41 3.78 -7.98
CA ALA A 199 -10.17 4.95 -8.38
C ALA A 199 -9.23 6.15 -8.47
N LEU A 200 -9.57 7.12 -9.33
CA LEU A 200 -8.83 8.37 -9.49
C LEU A 200 -9.77 9.55 -9.27
N VAL A 201 -9.38 10.47 -8.41
CA VAL A 201 -10.10 11.71 -8.11
C VAL A 201 -9.15 12.88 -8.32
N PRO A 202 -9.08 13.45 -9.54
CA PRO A 202 -8.42 14.72 -9.76
C PRO A 202 -9.21 15.82 -9.05
N PHE A 203 -8.54 16.71 -8.31
CA PHE A 203 -9.21 17.82 -7.65
C PHE A 203 -8.44 19.13 -7.79
N SER A 204 -9.22 20.21 -7.91
CA SER A 204 -8.77 21.59 -7.82
C SER A 204 -9.76 22.33 -6.92
N MET A 205 -10.28 23.49 -7.31
CA MET A 205 -11.39 24.15 -6.60
C MET A 205 -12.70 23.35 -6.61
N THR A 206 -12.82 22.39 -7.53
CA THR A 206 -13.99 21.52 -7.69
C THR A 206 -13.55 20.08 -7.91
N VAL A 207 -14.50 19.16 -7.75
CA VAL A 207 -14.37 17.77 -8.18
C VAL A 207 -15.40 17.50 -9.26
N ARG A 208 -14.93 17.04 -10.42
CA ARG A 208 -15.79 16.68 -11.55
C ARG A 208 -16.18 15.21 -11.48
N VAL A 209 -17.44 14.92 -11.16
CA VAL A 209 -17.92 13.56 -10.89
C VAL A 209 -18.40 12.82 -12.14
N GLN A 210 -18.62 13.55 -13.25
CA GLN A 210 -18.99 12.99 -14.55
C GLN A 210 -18.67 13.94 -15.70
N GLY A 211 -18.81 13.45 -16.94
CA GLY A 211 -18.64 14.27 -18.13
C GLY A 211 -19.76 15.29 -18.34
N LYS A 212 -19.53 16.20 -19.30
CA LYS A 212 -20.48 17.22 -19.74
C LYS A 212 -21.86 16.62 -20.02
N THR A 213 -22.87 17.16 -19.35
CA THR A 213 -24.25 16.68 -19.40
C THR A 213 -25.18 17.77 -19.88
N SER A 214 -25.89 17.51 -20.98
CA SER A 214 -26.84 18.46 -21.56
C SER A 214 -28.09 18.59 -20.69
N VAL A 215 -28.41 19.81 -20.25
CA VAL A 215 -29.62 20.11 -19.47
C VAL A 215 -30.78 20.63 -20.32
N LYS A 216 -30.68 20.58 -21.66
CA LYS A 216 -31.75 21.05 -22.57
C LYS A 216 -33.10 20.37 -22.30
N LYS A 217 -33.07 19.07 -21.99
CA LYS A 217 -34.27 18.25 -21.68
C LYS A 217 -34.56 18.12 -20.18
N TYR A 218 -33.85 18.86 -19.32
CA TYR A 218 -34.05 18.87 -17.88
C TYR A 218 -35.46 19.37 -17.53
N LYS A 219 -36.13 18.70 -16.59
CA LYS A 219 -37.46 19.03 -16.10
C LYS A 219 -37.35 19.69 -14.72
N THR A 220 -37.55 21.00 -14.66
CA THR A 220 -37.53 21.78 -13.41
C THR A 220 -38.69 21.46 -12.47
N SER A 221 -39.78 20.86 -12.95
CA SER A 221 -40.91 20.46 -12.10
C SER A 221 -40.64 19.18 -11.29
N THR A 222 -39.76 18.31 -11.79
CA THR A 222 -39.39 17.04 -11.16
C THR A 222 -37.93 16.98 -10.76
N HIS A 223 -37.21 18.08 -10.92
CA HIS A 223 -35.77 18.24 -10.71
C HIS A 223 -34.91 17.12 -11.34
N SER A 224 -35.29 16.63 -12.51
CA SER A 224 -34.68 15.44 -13.12
C SER A 224 -34.51 15.53 -14.63
N GLY A 225 -33.60 14.72 -15.17
CA GLY A 225 -33.31 14.68 -16.61
C GLY A 225 -32.36 13.53 -16.98
N ALA A 226 -32.25 13.26 -18.27
CA ALA A 226 -31.31 12.24 -18.76
C ALA A 226 -29.87 12.64 -18.41
N GLY A 227 -29.13 11.72 -17.80
CA GLY A 227 -27.75 11.95 -17.36
C GLY A 227 -27.61 12.73 -16.05
N ILE A 228 -28.71 13.19 -15.43
CA ILE A 228 -28.69 13.84 -14.11
C ILE A 228 -28.86 12.76 -13.04
N PRO A 229 -27.87 12.55 -12.16
CA PRO A 229 -27.95 11.55 -11.11
C PRO A 229 -28.99 11.89 -10.04
N ALA A 230 -29.65 10.86 -9.50
CA ALA A 230 -30.67 11.01 -8.47
C ALA A 230 -30.12 11.45 -7.09
N TRP A 231 -28.81 11.40 -6.89
CA TRP A 231 -28.13 11.82 -5.66
C TRP A 231 -27.77 13.31 -5.62
N ILE A 232 -28.17 14.06 -6.65
CA ILE A 232 -27.97 15.51 -6.73
C ILE A 232 -29.21 16.25 -6.24
N ASP A 233 -29.00 17.34 -5.49
CA ASP A 233 -30.01 18.35 -5.12
C ASP A 233 -29.84 19.60 -6.00
N PRO A 234 -30.56 19.72 -7.13
CA PRO A 234 -30.39 20.85 -8.05
C PRO A 234 -30.78 22.20 -7.45
N GLN A 235 -31.57 22.20 -6.37
CA GLN A 235 -32.09 23.42 -5.76
C GLN A 235 -31.25 23.92 -4.57
N GLY A 236 -30.19 23.19 -4.20
CA GLY A 236 -29.36 23.53 -3.04
C GLY A 236 -30.16 23.67 -1.74
N SER A 237 -31.20 22.86 -1.56
CA SER A 237 -32.18 22.96 -0.47
C SER A 237 -31.50 22.99 0.90
N ALA A 238 -30.41 22.25 1.10
CA ALA A 238 -29.64 22.26 2.33
C ALA A 238 -28.92 23.60 2.60
N HIS A 239 -28.35 24.22 1.58
CA HIS A 239 -27.70 25.53 1.71
C HIS A 239 -28.73 26.63 1.96
N VAL A 240 -29.89 26.55 1.27
CA VAL A 240 -31.02 27.47 1.46
C VAL A 240 -31.56 27.38 2.88
N ALA A 241 -31.82 26.17 3.39
CA ALA A 241 -32.30 25.96 4.76
C ALA A 241 -31.32 26.49 5.81
N ALA A 242 -30.02 26.49 5.51
CA ALA A 242 -28.99 27.06 6.38
C ALA A 242 -28.80 28.58 6.23
N GLY A 243 -29.48 29.24 5.27
CA GLY A 243 -29.26 30.66 4.97
C GLY A 243 -27.87 30.97 4.41
N LYS A 244 -27.20 29.97 3.82
CA LYS A 244 -25.82 30.04 3.29
C LYS A 244 -25.74 29.72 1.80
N ASP A 245 -26.84 29.79 1.07
CA ASP A 245 -26.85 29.56 -0.39
C ASP A 245 -26.23 30.74 -1.16
N ILE A 246 -25.74 30.42 -2.36
CA ILE A 246 -25.15 31.37 -3.31
C ILE A 246 -26.21 32.29 -3.93
N PHE A 247 -27.50 31.96 -3.84
CA PHE A 247 -28.60 32.82 -4.26
C PHE A 247 -29.44 33.32 -3.10
N ASN A 248 -30.09 34.46 -3.32
CA ASN A 248 -30.99 35.09 -2.34
C ASN A 248 -32.34 34.35 -2.21
N THR A 249 -32.68 33.53 -3.20
CA THR A 249 -33.93 32.79 -3.31
C THR A 249 -33.62 31.37 -3.76
N LYS A 250 -34.43 30.41 -3.32
CA LYS A 250 -34.27 29.00 -3.69
C LYS A 250 -34.33 28.86 -5.21
N SER A 251 -33.19 28.52 -5.81
CA SER A 251 -33.01 28.52 -7.26
C SER A 251 -32.46 27.18 -7.73
N ASP A 252 -33.06 26.65 -8.79
CA ASP A 252 -32.64 25.39 -9.41
C ASP A 252 -31.44 25.65 -10.32
N ARG A 253 -30.23 25.30 -9.87
CA ARG A 253 -28.96 25.55 -10.57
C ARG A 253 -28.97 24.93 -11.98
N LEU A 254 -29.50 23.72 -12.15
CA LEU A 254 -29.63 23.08 -13.48
C LEU A 254 -30.71 23.75 -14.33
N GLY A 255 -31.76 24.26 -13.70
CA GLY A 255 -32.77 25.12 -14.32
C GLY A 255 -32.17 26.44 -14.84
N LEU A 256 -31.28 27.08 -14.08
CA LEU A 256 -30.57 28.29 -14.49
C LEU A 256 -29.63 28.01 -15.66
N LEU A 257 -28.85 26.93 -15.60
CA LEU A 257 -28.01 26.47 -16.73
C LEU A 257 -28.86 26.26 -17.99
N LYS A 258 -30.01 25.60 -17.85
CA LYS A 258 -30.96 25.40 -18.97
C LYS A 258 -31.47 26.73 -19.53
N ALA A 259 -31.82 27.70 -18.68
CA ALA A 259 -32.32 29.00 -19.09
C ALA A 259 -31.28 29.82 -19.88
N MET A 260 -30.00 29.65 -19.54
CA MET A 260 -28.88 30.27 -20.26
C MET A 260 -28.46 29.51 -21.54
N GLY A 261 -28.97 28.29 -21.75
CA GLY A 261 -28.55 27.43 -22.85
C GLY A 261 -27.26 26.65 -22.58
N GLU A 262 -26.80 26.64 -21.34
CA GLU A 262 -25.57 25.97 -20.89
C GLU A 262 -25.78 24.48 -20.64
N SER A 263 -24.67 23.76 -20.51
CA SER A 263 -24.64 22.38 -20.01
C SER A 263 -24.09 22.34 -18.60
N TRP A 264 -24.35 21.26 -17.87
CA TRP A 264 -23.65 21.01 -16.61
C TRP A 264 -22.34 20.28 -16.91
N GLU A 265 -21.20 20.88 -16.57
CA GLU A 265 -19.90 20.26 -16.84
C GLU A 265 -19.60 19.06 -15.94
N GLY A 266 -20.39 18.84 -14.88
CA GLY A 266 -20.29 17.64 -14.03
C GLY A 266 -19.60 17.87 -12.70
N CYS A 267 -19.40 19.11 -12.25
CA CYS A 267 -18.85 19.39 -10.92
C CYS A 267 -19.94 19.55 -9.87
N VAL A 268 -19.57 19.32 -8.62
CA VAL A 268 -20.45 19.43 -7.46
C VAL A 268 -19.80 20.30 -6.37
N GLU A 269 -20.64 20.87 -5.52
CA GLU A 269 -20.25 21.55 -4.28
C GLU A 269 -20.08 20.51 -3.15
N ALA A 270 -19.26 20.85 -2.16
CA ALA A 270 -19.14 20.05 -0.94
C ALA A 270 -20.48 20.01 -0.20
N ARG A 271 -20.76 18.88 0.45
CA ARG A 271 -21.94 18.73 1.31
C ARG A 271 -21.82 19.61 2.55
N ARG A 272 -22.93 19.84 3.22
CA ARG A 272 -22.97 20.61 4.47
C ARG A 272 -22.53 19.74 5.65
N GLN A 273 -21.85 20.33 6.62
CA GLN A 273 -21.56 19.69 7.89
C GLN A 273 -22.83 19.08 8.52
N PRO A 274 -22.76 17.82 9.03
CA PRO A 274 -21.59 16.95 9.16
C PRO A 274 -21.31 16.02 7.96
N TYR A 275 -22.11 16.10 6.89
CA TYR A 275 -22.03 15.19 5.75
C TYR A 275 -20.86 15.51 4.79
N ASP A 276 -20.15 16.60 5.01
CA ASP A 276 -18.89 16.91 4.34
C ASP A 276 -17.80 15.86 4.63
N VAL A 277 -17.79 15.28 5.83
CA VAL A 277 -16.80 14.27 6.27
C VAL A 277 -17.37 12.87 6.47
N GLU A 278 -18.69 12.71 6.53
CA GLU A 278 -19.33 11.41 6.70
C GLU A 278 -19.59 10.68 5.37
N GLU A 279 -19.55 9.35 5.37
CA GLU A 279 -19.91 8.52 4.21
C GLU A 279 -21.43 8.30 4.06
N THR A 280 -22.25 9.19 4.63
CA THR A 280 -23.71 9.07 4.62
C THR A 280 -24.25 9.06 3.19
N ALA A 281 -25.06 8.05 2.85
CA ALA A 281 -25.61 7.91 1.51
C ALA A 281 -26.58 9.05 1.18
N PRO A 282 -26.55 9.60 -0.05
CA PRO A 282 -27.41 10.69 -0.47
C PRO A 282 -28.87 10.24 -0.57
N THR A 283 -29.77 10.96 0.09
CA THR A 283 -31.21 10.69 0.09
C THR A 283 -32.03 11.97 -0.03
N ALA A 284 -33.06 11.94 -0.88
CA ALA A 284 -33.99 13.06 -1.06
C ALA A 284 -34.76 13.44 0.22
N SER A 285 -34.88 12.51 1.17
CA SER A 285 -35.51 12.76 2.47
C SER A 285 -34.64 13.63 3.40
N ILE A 286 -33.33 13.69 3.17
CA ILE A 286 -32.37 14.48 3.95
C ILE A 286 -31.48 15.24 2.95
N PRO A 287 -31.93 16.39 2.40
CA PRO A 287 -31.22 17.09 1.33
C PRO A 287 -29.75 17.43 1.63
N ALA A 288 -29.39 17.59 2.90
CA ALA A 288 -28.01 17.84 3.32
C ALA A 288 -27.04 16.67 3.02
N THR A 289 -27.56 15.46 2.80
CA THR A 289 -26.76 14.28 2.39
C THR A 289 -26.48 14.25 0.88
N MET A 290 -27.22 15.04 0.09
CA MET A 290 -27.12 15.11 -1.37
C MET A 290 -26.06 16.11 -1.81
N TYR A 291 -25.50 15.91 -3.00
CA TYR A 291 -24.55 16.85 -3.58
C TYR A 291 -25.28 17.92 -4.40
N VAL A 292 -24.77 19.13 -4.34
CA VAL A 292 -25.37 20.25 -5.07
C VAL A 292 -24.55 20.50 -6.34
N PRO A 293 -25.18 20.71 -7.52
CA PRO A 293 -24.43 21.01 -8.73
C PRO A 293 -23.57 22.25 -8.51
N TYR A 294 -22.33 22.20 -8.95
CA TYR A 294 -21.49 23.38 -8.95
C TYR A 294 -22.08 24.47 -9.84
N PHE A 295 -22.07 25.71 -9.36
CA PHE A 295 -22.46 26.90 -10.10
C PHE A 295 -21.65 28.08 -9.61
N TRP A 296 -20.87 28.71 -10.49
CA TRP A 296 -20.20 29.98 -10.19
C TRP A 296 -21.17 31.13 -10.50
N PRO A 297 -21.70 31.86 -9.50
CA PRO A 297 -22.58 32.99 -9.75
C PRO A 297 -21.88 34.04 -10.60
N ASP A 298 -22.59 34.54 -11.61
CA ASP A 298 -22.21 35.77 -12.28
C ASP A 298 -21.88 36.87 -11.26
N GLU A 299 -20.67 37.40 -11.36
CA GLU A 299 -20.14 38.42 -10.47
C GLU A 299 -20.68 39.81 -10.84
N PRO A 300 -20.79 40.73 -9.88
CA PRO A 300 -21.50 41.99 -10.09
C PRO A 300 -20.80 42.92 -11.09
N ASP A 301 -21.61 43.59 -11.92
CA ASP A 301 -21.21 44.64 -12.83
C ASP A 301 -20.54 45.77 -12.03
N ALA A 302 -19.41 46.29 -12.55
CA ALA A 302 -18.59 47.25 -11.83
C ALA A 302 -19.32 48.57 -11.53
N ALA A 303 -19.82 48.69 -10.31
CA ALA A 303 -19.91 49.93 -9.53
C ALA A 303 -19.43 49.57 -8.12
N ASP A 304 -18.74 50.49 -7.43
CA ASP A 304 -18.29 50.39 -6.02
C ASP A 304 -16.82 49.96 -5.77
N GLY A 305 -15.88 50.39 -6.62
CA GLY A 305 -14.48 50.60 -6.21
C GLY A 305 -13.62 49.36 -5.96
N PHE A 306 -14.09 48.16 -6.27
CA PHE A 306 -13.29 46.92 -6.23
C PHE A 306 -12.82 46.56 -7.64
N SER A 307 -11.50 46.45 -7.84
CA SER A 307 -10.93 45.92 -9.08
C SER A 307 -10.90 44.40 -9.01
N GLY A 308 -11.74 43.71 -9.78
CA GLY A 308 -11.59 42.26 -10.01
C GLY A 308 -12.82 41.42 -9.72
N TYR A 309 -13.89 41.62 -10.49
CA TYR A 309 -14.93 40.63 -10.71
C TYR A 309 -14.63 39.87 -12.02
N PRO A 310 -13.70 38.90 -12.01
CA PRO A 310 -13.27 38.20 -13.21
C PRO A 310 -14.39 37.43 -13.91
N ASN A 311 -15.34 36.81 -13.22
CA ASN A 311 -16.41 36.00 -13.82
C ASN A 311 -17.76 36.74 -13.82
N ASP A 312 -17.74 38.00 -14.22
CA ASP A 312 -18.90 38.71 -14.76
C ASP A 312 -19.15 38.17 -16.18
N TYR A 313 -20.38 37.82 -16.53
CA TYR A 313 -20.77 37.27 -17.82
C TYR A 313 -22.20 37.59 -18.27
N ILE A 314 -23.02 38.24 -17.44
CA ILE A 314 -24.38 38.72 -17.77
C ILE A 314 -24.75 39.97 -16.94
N ASP A 315 -25.68 40.79 -17.44
CA ASP A 315 -26.14 41.99 -16.71
C ASP A 315 -26.81 41.63 -15.37
N ASP A 316 -26.54 42.40 -14.31
CA ASP A 316 -27.00 42.11 -12.94
C ASP A 316 -28.52 42.09 -12.70
N ALA A 317 -29.30 42.61 -13.65
CA ALA A 317 -30.78 42.68 -13.62
C ALA A 317 -31.35 43.31 -12.33
N THR A 318 -30.61 44.25 -11.72
CA THR A 318 -31.04 45.05 -10.55
C THR A 318 -30.29 46.39 -10.51
N ASN A 319 -30.90 47.41 -9.91
CA ASN A 319 -30.28 48.73 -9.70
C ASN A 319 -29.68 48.88 -8.28
N SER A 320 -29.55 47.77 -7.54
CA SER A 320 -29.01 47.77 -6.18
C SER A 320 -27.54 48.19 -6.17
N SER A 321 -27.15 49.10 -5.28
CA SER A 321 -25.74 49.42 -5.01
C SER A 321 -25.03 48.38 -4.13
N SER A 322 -25.72 47.33 -3.68
CA SER A 322 -25.08 46.25 -2.92
C SER A 322 -24.57 45.15 -3.86
N TRP A 323 -23.25 44.94 -3.90
CA TRP A 323 -22.59 43.88 -4.68
C TRP A 323 -23.18 42.50 -4.37
N SER A 324 -23.49 42.21 -3.10
CA SER A 324 -24.02 40.90 -2.69
C SER A 324 -25.47 40.70 -3.12
N VAL A 325 -26.26 41.77 -3.26
CA VAL A 325 -27.60 41.68 -3.84
C VAL A 325 -27.52 41.41 -5.34
N ARG A 326 -26.55 42.03 -6.03
CA ARG A 326 -26.28 41.85 -7.46
C ARG A 326 -25.82 40.43 -7.79
N GLU A 327 -24.81 39.94 -7.09
CA GLU A 327 -24.27 38.57 -7.25
C GLU A 327 -25.30 37.48 -6.98
N LYS A 328 -26.06 37.61 -5.88
CA LYS A 328 -27.05 36.61 -5.45
C LYS A 328 -28.37 36.64 -6.24
N ASN A 329 -28.53 37.55 -7.21
CA ASN A 329 -29.78 37.74 -7.93
C ASN A 329 -30.02 36.66 -8.99
N ALA A 330 -30.70 35.56 -8.64
CA ALA A 330 -30.99 34.50 -9.61
C ALA A 330 -31.87 34.90 -10.82
N ALA A 331 -32.54 36.06 -10.77
CA ALA A 331 -33.39 36.52 -11.86
C ALA A 331 -32.64 36.96 -13.12
N LYS A 332 -31.30 37.13 -13.05
CA LYS A 332 -30.46 37.56 -14.19
C LYS A 332 -30.16 36.47 -15.22
N TYR A 333 -30.20 35.19 -14.82
CA TYR A 333 -29.84 34.05 -15.67
C TYR A 333 -30.94 33.70 -16.71
N LYS A 334 -31.11 34.57 -17.72
CA LYS A 334 -32.11 34.45 -18.80
C LYS A 334 -31.51 34.51 -20.20
N LYS A 335 -30.24 34.86 -20.30
CA LYS A 335 -29.48 34.98 -21.55
C LYS A 335 -28.24 34.11 -21.47
N SER A 336 -27.69 33.74 -22.61
CA SER A 336 -26.41 33.04 -22.65
C SER A 336 -25.28 33.92 -22.09
N PRO A 337 -24.29 33.34 -21.40
CA PRO A 337 -23.11 34.05 -20.93
C PRO A 337 -22.36 34.73 -22.08
N ARG A 338 -21.59 35.77 -21.76
CA ARG A 338 -20.63 36.35 -22.71
C ARG A 338 -19.60 35.28 -23.13
N ASN A 339 -19.20 35.31 -24.40
CA ASN A 339 -18.20 34.38 -24.92
C ASN A 339 -16.78 34.84 -24.57
N GLY A 340 -15.89 33.89 -24.33
CA GLY A 340 -14.45 34.12 -24.15
C GLY A 340 -13.93 33.68 -22.80
N SER A 341 -12.74 34.17 -22.46
CA SER A 341 -12.02 33.83 -21.22
C SER A 341 -11.62 35.09 -20.47
N PHE A 342 -11.72 35.08 -19.15
CA PHE A 342 -11.20 36.15 -18.28
C PHE A 342 -9.79 35.86 -17.78
N MET A 343 -9.38 34.59 -17.78
CA MET A 343 -8.07 34.15 -17.33
C MET A 343 -7.69 32.87 -18.06
N SER A 344 -6.39 32.57 -18.15
CA SER A 344 -5.92 31.31 -18.71
C SER A 344 -6.54 30.12 -17.96
N GLY A 345 -7.23 29.24 -18.70
CA GLY A 345 -7.92 28.08 -18.12
C GLY A 345 -9.35 28.37 -17.61
N TYR A 346 -9.85 29.59 -17.76
CA TYR A 346 -11.20 29.98 -17.34
C TYR A 346 -12.00 30.60 -18.46
N GLU A 347 -13.10 29.95 -18.83
CA GLU A 347 -14.13 30.51 -19.69
C GLU A 347 -15.18 31.23 -18.85
N TYR A 348 -15.74 32.30 -19.40
CA TYR A 348 -16.87 32.99 -18.79
C TYR A 348 -18.05 32.05 -18.61
N GLY A 349 -18.68 32.13 -17.44
CA GLY A 349 -19.96 31.49 -17.21
C GLY A 349 -20.05 30.69 -15.91
N PRO A 350 -21.18 29.98 -15.73
CA PRO A 350 -21.50 29.28 -14.50
C PRO A 350 -20.68 28.01 -14.26
N ASN A 351 -19.97 27.52 -15.29
CA ASN A 351 -19.09 26.34 -15.20
C ASN A 351 -17.60 26.68 -15.07
N ALA A 352 -17.25 27.97 -14.91
CA ALA A 352 -15.86 28.40 -14.68
C ALA A 352 -15.22 27.54 -13.57
N GLY A 353 -13.98 27.07 -13.75
CA GLY A 353 -13.32 26.21 -12.75
C GLY A 353 -13.74 24.73 -12.74
N CYS A 354 -14.68 24.29 -13.60
CA CYS A 354 -15.05 22.88 -13.78
C CYS A 354 -14.39 22.22 -15.03
N ALA A 355 -13.26 22.74 -15.47
CA ALA A 355 -12.59 22.27 -16.70
C ALA A 355 -11.72 21.01 -16.50
N LEU A 356 -11.51 20.56 -15.26
CA LEU A 356 -10.70 19.38 -14.94
C LEU A 356 -11.29 18.07 -15.48
N GLN A 357 -10.46 17.02 -15.49
CA GLN A 357 -10.84 15.66 -15.88
C GLN A 357 -11.81 15.06 -14.86
N PRO A 358 -12.82 14.28 -15.30
CA PRO A 358 -13.75 13.63 -14.38
C PRO A 358 -13.06 12.53 -13.57
N ILE A 359 -13.66 12.19 -12.42
CA ILE A 359 -13.22 11.03 -11.64
C ILE A 359 -13.28 9.75 -12.46
N VAL A 360 -12.34 8.85 -12.21
CA VAL A 360 -12.43 7.45 -12.63
C VAL A 360 -12.95 6.67 -11.45
N ARG A 361 -14.16 6.12 -11.61
CA ARG A 361 -14.73 5.20 -10.62
C ARG A 361 -13.83 3.98 -10.45
N LEU A 362 -13.97 3.34 -9.30
CA LEU A 362 -13.23 2.14 -8.93
C LEU A 362 -13.23 1.11 -10.08
N THR A 363 -12.04 0.78 -10.58
CA THR A 363 -11.85 -0.09 -11.75
C THR A 363 -10.64 -1.00 -11.57
N THR A 364 -10.68 -2.15 -12.25
CA THR A 364 -9.57 -3.10 -12.35
C THR A 364 -8.63 -2.78 -13.53
N SER A 365 -9.03 -1.85 -14.41
CA SER A 365 -8.24 -1.45 -15.58
C SER A 365 -7.17 -0.43 -15.20
N SER A 366 -5.93 -0.91 -15.00
CA SER A 366 -4.80 -0.02 -14.77
C SER A 366 -4.47 0.85 -15.98
N ALA A 367 -4.73 0.36 -17.19
CA ALA A 367 -4.53 1.13 -18.42
C ALA A 367 -5.44 2.36 -18.43
N SER A 368 -6.71 2.21 -18.03
CA SER A 368 -7.65 3.32 -17.91
C SER A 368 -7.22 4.32 -16.84
N ILE A 369 -6.73 3.85 -15.69
CA ILE A 369 -6.20 4.74 -14.63
C ILE A 369 -4.96 5.49 -15.09
N LYS A 370 -4.00 4.81 -15.73
CA LYS A 370 -2.78 5.44 -16.23
C LYS A 370 -3.08 6.47 -17.33
N SER A 371 -4.01 6.16 -18.24
CA SER A 371 -4.49 7.12 -19.23
C SER A 371 -5.10 8.35 -18.56
N ALA A 372 -5.98 8.15 -17.57
CA ALA A 372 -6.60 9.27 -16.87
C ALA A 372 -5.60 10.11 -16.07
N ILE A 373 -4.57 9.51 -15.49
CA ILE A 373 -3.44 10.23 -14.86
C ILE A 373 -2.70 11.06 -15.92
N ASP A 374 -2.43 10.49 -17.09
CA ASP A 374 -1.76 11.20 -18.18
C ASP A 374 -2.59 12.36 -18.73
N ASP A 375 -3.92 12.23 -18.71
CA ASP A 375 -4.84 13.28 -19.16
C ASP A 375 -4.98 14.43 -18.16
N MET A 376 -4.54 14.29 -16.89
CA MET A 376 -4.68 15.36 -15.89
C MET A 376 -4.01 16.66 -16.34
N THR A 377 -4.70 17.78 -16.26
CA THR A 377 -4.13 19.10 -16.57
C THR A 377 -4.12 19.99 -15.33
N ALA A 378 -3.11 20.85 -15.22
CA ALA A 378 -3.06 21.86 -14.17
C ALA A 378 -4.07 22.96 -14.51
N VAL A 379 -5.17 23.04 -13.74
CA VAL A 379 -6.27 23.98 -13.96
C VAL A 379 -6.88 24.38 -12.62
N GLY A 380 -7.53 25.54 -12.59
CA GLY A 380 -8.23 25.98 -11.39
C GLY A 380 -7.30 26.51 -10.28
N ASP A 381 -7.91 26.94 -9.18
CA ASP A 381 -7.24 27.41 -7.97
C ASP A 381 -7.43 26.43 -6.82
N THR A 382 -6.61 26.57 -5.78
CA THR A 382 -6.77 25.79 -4.55
C THR A 382 -7.93 26.34 -3.72
N ASN A 383 -9.03 25.60 -3.63
CA ASN A 383 -10.11 25.86 -2.67
C ASN A 383 -10.31 24.63 -1.79
N ILE A 384 -9.72 24.65 -0.60
CA ILE A 384 -9.93 23.63 0.42
C ILE A 384 -10.85 24.26 1.47
N PRO A 385 -12.13 23.86 1.55
CA PRO A 385 -12.98 24.31 2.65
C PRO A 385 -12.38 23.78 3.94
N LEU A 386 -11.92 24.68 4.82
CA LEU A 386 -11.46 24.38 6.17
C LEU A 386 -12.62 24.27 7.14
#